data_AF-A0A3M1JA88-F1
#
_entry.id   AF-A0A3M1JA88-F1
#
_cell.length_a   1.000
_cell.length_b   1.000
_cell.length_c   1.000
_cell.angle_alpha   90.00
_cell.angle_beta   90.00
_cell.angle_gamma   90.00
#
_symmetry.space_group_name_H-M   'P 1'
#
loop_
_entity.id
_entity.type
_entity.pdbx_description
1 polymer ?
#
loop_
_entity_poly.entity_id
_entity_poly.type
_entity_poly.pdbx_seq_one_letter_code
_entity_poly.pdbx_strand_id
1 'polypeptide(L)' 'EITEVNQALEDEPETINSDPYGAGWMIKFTPSDPAEWDTLLSGEDYQKIADAEG' A
#
# COMPACT_ATOMS: atom_id res chain seq x y z
N GLU A 1 7.51 -13.24 0.12
CA GLU A 1 8.42 -13.15 -1.05
C GLU A 1 7.91 -12.09 -2.02
N ILE A 2 8.77 -11.19 -2.52
CA ILE A 2 8.36 -10.20 -3.53
C ILE A 2 8.13 -10.93 -4.87
N THR A 3 6.96 -10.69 -5.47
CA THR A 3 6.57 -11.30 -6.74
C THR A 3 6.63 -10.31 -7.90
N GLU A 4 6.49 -9.01 -7.64
CA GLU A 4 6.49 -7.96 -8.65
C GLU A 4 6.91 -6.61 -8.06
N VAL A 5 7.58 -5.77 -8.86
CA VAL A 5 7.91 -4.38 -8.54
C VAL A 5 7.39 -3.51 -9.67
N ASN A 6 6.74 -2.39 -9.34
CA ASN A 6 6.16 -1.50 -10.34
C ASN A 6 7.24 -0.64 -11.02
N GLN A 7 7.78 -1.12 -12.13
CA GLN A 7 8.80 -0.41 -12.90
C GLN A 7 8.28 0.90 -13.52
N ALA A 8 6.97 1.06 -13.69
CA ALA A 8 6.41 2.30 -14.24
C ALA A 8 6.66 3.51 -13.34
N LEU A 9 6.81 3.31 -12.02
CA LEU A 9 7.12 4.39 -11.08
C LEU A 9 8.55 4.94 -11.21
N GLU A 10 9.45 4.25 -11.93
CA GLU A 10 10.78 4.78 -12.23
C GLU A 10 10.71 5.93 -13.24
N ASP A 11 9.80 5.82 -14.22
CA ASP A 11 9.58 6.82 -15.26
C ASP A 11 8.49 7.83 -14.88
N GLU A 12 7.45 7.39 -14.15
CA GLU A 12 6.25 8.18 -13.80
C GLU A 12 6.00 8.20 -12.26
N PRO A 13 6.94 8.73 -11.46
CA PRO A 13 6.85 8.71 -9.99
C PRO A 13 5.65 9.48 -9.44
N GLU A 14 5.13 10.47 -10.17
CA GLU A 14 3.95 11.26 -9.80
C GLU A 14 2.66 10.44 -9.74
N THR A 15 2.65 9.26 -10.34
CA THR A 15 1.51 8.33 -10.29
C THR A 15 1.17 7.94 -8.86
N ILE A 16 2.17 7.85 -7.97
CA ILE A 16 1.94 7.59 -6.55
C ILE A 16 1.09 8.67 -5.87
N ASN A 17 1.15 9.91 -6.34
CA ASN A 17 0.39 11.01 -5.79
C ASN A 17 -1.02 11.09 -6.41
N SER A 18 -1.11 10.80 -7.71
CA SER A 18 -2.35 10.98 -8.48
C SER A 18 -3.30 9.80 -8.37
N ASP A 19 -2.77 8.57 -8.28
CA ASP A 19 -3.54 7.34 -8.15
C ASP A 19 -2.88 6.35 -7.16
N PRO A 20 -2.83 6.69 -5.86
CA PRO A 20 -2.07 5.94 -4.84
C PRO A 20 -2.54 4.49 -4.65
N TYR A 21 -3.82 4.22 -4.90
CA TYR A 21 -4.43 2.89 -4.69
C TYR A 21 -4.65 2.11 -5.99
N GLY A 22 -4.52 2.75 -7.15
CA GLY A 22 -4.60 2.12 -8.46
C GLY A 22 -3.21 1.89 -9.05
N ALA A 23 -2.84 2.69 -10.05
CA ALA A 23 -1.58 2.56 -10.77
C ALA A 23 -0.33 2.85 -9.90
N GLY A 24 -0.49 3.53 -8.76
CA GLY A 24 0.58 3.90 -7.83
C GLY A 24 1.07 2.80 -6.89
N TRP A 25 0.66 1.53 -7.08
CA TRP A 25 1.16 0.42 -6.28
C TRP A 25 2.69 0.27 -6.42
N MET A 26 3.39 -0.10 -5.35
CA MET A 26 4.87 -0.19 -5.37
C MET A 26 5.38 -1.62 -5.61
N ILE A 27 4.88 -2.57 -4.83
CA ILE A 27 5.28 -3.97 -4.90
C ILE A 27 4.07 -4.89 -4.77
N LYS A 28 4.20 -6.11 -5.31
CA LYS A 28 3.35 -7.25 -4.97
C LYS A 28 4.20 -8.30 -4.30
N PHE A 29 3.63 -8.98 -3.32
CA PHE A 29 4.35 -10.00 -2.58
C PHE A 29 3.38 -11.09 -2.11
N THR A 30 3.93 -12.28 -1.93
CA THR A 30 3.26 -13.38 -1.24
C THR A 30 3.57 -13.29 0.25
N PRO A 31 2.57 -13.15 1.13
CA PRO A 31 2.76 -13.15 2.58
C PRO A 31 3.34 -14.49 3.03
N SER A 32 4.27 -14.45 3.98
CA SER A 32 4.85 -15.66 4.58
C SER A 32 3.86 -16.39 5.46
N ASP A 33 2.95 -15.65 6.11
CA ASP A 33 1.87 -16.17 6.93
C ASP A 33 0.59 -15.36 6.67
N PRO A 34 -0.52 -15.98 6.21
CA PRO A 34 -1.80 -15.30 6.04
C PRO A 34 -2.38 -14.70 7.34
N ALA A 35 -1.98 -15.16 8.52
CA ALA A 35 -2.46 -14.58 9.78
C ALA A 35 -1.92 -13.15 10.03
N GLU A 36 -0.85 -12.73 9.33
CA GLU A 36 -0.32 -11.37 9.43
C GLU A 36 -1.36 -10.31 9.01
N TRP A 37 -2.28 -10.65 8.09
CA TRP A 37 -3.35 -9.75 7.65
C TRP A 37 -4.34 -9.41 8.77
N ASP A 38 -4.58 -10.34 9.71
CA ASP A 38 -5.53 -10.13 10.82
C ASP A 38 -5.04 -9.05 11.80
N THR A 39 -3.77 -8.69 11.76
CA THR A 39 -3.17 -7.64 12.60
C THR A 39 -3.21 -6.26 11.97
N LEU A 40 -3.60 -6.17 10.69
CA LEU A 40 -3.70 -4.90 9.98
C LEU A 40 -4.97 -4.15 10.37
N LEU A 41 -4.90 -2.83 10.26
CA LEU A 41 -6.03 -1.97 10.55
C LEU A 41 -7.10 -2.05 9.46
N SER A 42 -8.36 -1.94 9.89
CA SER A 42 -9.44 -1.61 8.97
C SER A 42 -9.27 -0.19 8.42
N GLY A 43 -9.93 0.12 7.31
CA GLY A 43 -9.95 1.50 6.78
C GLY A 43 -10.51 2.51 7.79
N GLU A 44 -11.50 2.11 8.58
CA GLU A 44 -12.09 2.96 9.62
C GLU A 44 -11.12 3.21 10.78
N ASP A 45 -10.36 2.18 11.19
CA ASP A 45 -9.38 2.33 12.28
C ASP A 45 -8.17 3.14 11.85
N TYR A 46 -7.73 3.01 10.59
CA TYR A 46 -6.68 3.85 10.02
C TYR A 46 -7.10 5.33 9.97
N GLN A 47 -8.34 5.62 9.54
CA GLN A 47 -8.86 6.99 9.48
C GLN A 47 -8.82 7.68 10.86
N LYS A 48 -9.20 6.96 11.92
CA LYS A 48 -9.17 7.50 13.30
C LYS A 48 -7.77 7.93 13.72
N ILE A 49 -6.74 7.20 13.31
CA ILE A 49 -5.34 7.55 13.61
C ILE A 49 -4.92 8.78 12.81
N ALA A 50 -5.18 8.78 11.51
CA ALA A 50 -4.83 9.90 10.63
C ALA A 50 -5.46 11.23 11.09
N ASP A 51 -6.72 11.20 11.54
CA ASP A 51 -7.42 12.38 12.05
C ASP A 51 -6.89 12.84 13.42
N ALA A 52 -6.33 11.94 14.22
CA ALA A 52 -5.79 12.26 15.55
C ALA A 52 -4.37 12.87 15.48
N GLU A 53 -3.62 12.59 14.41
CA GLU A 53 -2.29 13.15 14.17
C GLU A 53 -2.29 14.44 13.32
N GLY A 54 -3.46 14.83 12.80
CA GLY A 54 -3.67 16.03 11.97
C GLY A 54 -3.80 17.35 12.72
#